data_AF-A0A529NFT4-F1
#
_entry.id   AF-A0A529NFT4-F1
#
_cell.length_a   1.000
_cell.length_b   1.000
_cell.length_c   1.000
_cell.angle_alpha   90.00
_cell.angle_beta   90.00
_cell.angle_gamma   90.00
#
_symmetry.space_group_name_H-M   'P 1'
#
loop_
_entity.id
_entity.type
_entity.pdbx_description
1 polymer ?
#
loop_
_entity_poly.entity_id
_entity_poly.type
_entity_poly.pdbx_seq_one_letter_code
_entity_poly.pdbx_strand_id
1 'polypeptide(L)' 'MTVTHRRELKLHCYRMMGSLNEAEDLVQDTFLKAWRARSQFDGRGSPRGWLYSIATNSCLNAIKARAAARRILM' A
#
# COMPACT_ATOMS: atom_id res chain seq x y z
N MET A 1 4.17 12.34 -9.61
CA MET A 1 3.88 11.78 -8.26
C MET A 1 4.80 10.58 -7.89
N THR A 2 5.90 10.31 -8.58
CA THR A 2 6.24 8.90 -8.88
C THR A 2 7.58 8.35 -8.38
N VAL A 3 8.49 9.12 -7.78
CA VAL A 3 9.75 8.56 -7.21
C VAL A 3 10.03 9.05 -5.80
N THR A 4 9.71 10.30 -5.48
CA THR A 4 10.04 10.96 -4.20
C THR A 4 9.45 10.27 -2.98
N HIS A 5 8.26 9.65 -3.09
CA HIS A 5 7.60 8.99 -1.95
C HIS A 5 7.96 7.49 -1.79
N ARG A 6 8.70 6.90 -2.73
CA ARG A 6 8.95 5.44 -2.75
C ARG A 6 9.63 4.97 -1.48
N ARG A 7 10.66 5.69 -1.00
CA ARG A 7 11.41 5.33 0.20
C ARG A 7 10.52 5.38 1.45
N GLU A 8 9.75 6.45 1.61
CA GLU A 8 8.88 6.62 2.77
C GLU A 8 7.73 5.61 2.79
N LEU A 9 7.13 5.32 1.63
CA LEU A 9 6.11 4.28 1.50
C LEU A 9 6.68 2.89 1.76
N LYS A 10 7.90 2.60 1.29
CA LYS A 10 8.56 1.32 1.59
C LYS A 10 8.76 1.13 3.08
N LEU A 11 9.23 2.16 3.78
CA LEU A 11 9.35 2.13 5.25
C LEU A 11 8.00 1.94 5.94
N HIS A 12 6.94 2.60 5.44
CA HIS A 12 5.58 2.45 5.94
C HIS A 12 5.06 1.01 5.78
N CYS A 13 5.12 0.47 4.57
CA CYS A 13 4.70 -0.91 4.28
C CYS A 13 5.56 -1.92 5.07
N TYR A 14 6.86 -1.68 5.20
CA TYR A 14 7.75 -2.53 5.98
C TYR A 14 7.36 -2.57 7.45
N ARG A 15 7.02 -1.44 8.06
CA ARG A 15 6.53 -1.39 9.45
C ARG A 15 5.22 -2.18 9.65
N MET A 16 4.38 -2.26 8.63
CA MET A 16 3.12 -3.01 8.70
C MET A 16 3.30 -4.51 8.44
N MET A 17 4.17 -4.88 7.48
CA MET A 17 4.32 -6.27 7.03
C MET A 17 5.43 -7.05 7.74
N GLY A 18 6.46 -6.35 8.24
CA GLY A 18 7.67 -6.97 8.80
C GLY A 18 8.57 -7.66 7.76
N SER A 19 8.27 -7.53 6.47
CA SER A 19 8.99 -8.15 5.35
C SER A 19 9.37 -7.09 4.31
N LEU A 20 10.64 -7.06 3.93
CA LEU A 20 11.13 -6.09 2.94
C LEU A 20 10.57 -6.39 1.55
N ASN A 21 10.51 -7.68 1.16
CA ASN A 21 10.00 -8.08 -0.14
C ASN A 21 8.51 -7.74 -0.28
N GLU A 22 7.69 -8.10 0.71
CA GLU A 22 6.26 -7.76 0.68
C GLU A 22 6.05 -6.25 0.70
N ALA A 23 6.89 -5.49 1.42
CA ALA A 23 6.82 -4.04 1.40
C ALA A 23 7.12 -3.45 0.01
N GLU A 24 8.09 -4.00 -0.72
CA GLU A 24 8.40 -3.57 -2.09
C GLU A 24 7.26 -3.87 -3.06
N ASP A 25 6.66 -5.06 -2.97
CA ASP A 25 5.49 -5.44 -3.78
C ASP A 25 4.29 -4.52 -3.50
N LEU A 26 4.02 -4.22 -2.22
CA LEU A 26 2.92 -3.34 -1.83
C LEU A 26 3.14 -1.89 -2.26
N VAL A 27 4.39 -1.41 -2.27
CA VAL A 27 4.71 -0.09 -2.82
C VAL A 27 4.39 -0.02 -4.30
N GLN A 28 4.73 -1.08 -5.07
CA GLN A 28 4.38 -1.14 -6.49
C GLN A 28 2.87 -1.16 -6.72
N ASP A 29 2.15 -2.03 -6.00
CA ASP A 29 0.69 -2.10 -6.04
C ASP A 29 0.03 -0.77 -5.66
N THR A 30 0.57 -0.07 -4.66
CA THR A 30 0.11 1.26 -4.26
C THR A 30 0.19 2.26 -5.41
N PHE A 31 1.33 2.33 -6.10
CA PHE A 31 1.48 3.24 -7.24
C PHE A 31 0.56 2.88 -8.40
N LEU A 32 0.36 1.59 -8.68
CA LEU A 32 -0.59 1.13 -9.70
C LEU A 32 -2.04 1.51 -9.36
N LYS A 33 -2.45 1.31 -8.10
CA LYS A 33 -3.78 1.70 -7.62
C LYS A 33 -3.98 3.21 -7.64
N ALA A 34 -2.98 3.97 -7.18
CA ALA A 34 -3.00 5.43 -7.24
C ALA A 34 -3.09 5.94 -8.68
N TRP A 35 -2.35 5.34 -9.62
CA TRP A 35 -2.44 5.70 -11.02
C TRP A 35 -3.85 5.45 -11.60
N ARG A 36 -4.46 4.31 -11.28
CA ARG A 36 -5.83 3.98 -11.71
C ARG A 36 -6.88 4.88 -11.09
N ALA A 37 -6.70 5.28 -9.84
CA ALA A 37 -7.66 6.10 -9.09
C ALA A 37 -7.42 7.62 -9.24
N ARG A 38 -6.39 8.06 -9.97
CA ARG A 38 -5.99 9.47 -10.06
C ARG A 38 -7.08 10.41 -10.58
N SER A 39 -7.98 9.93 -11.45
CA SER A 39 -9.10 10.71 -11.97
C SER A 39 -10.26 10.85 -10.99
N GLN A 40 -10.29 10.02 -9.95
CA GLN A 40 -11.31 10.04 -8.90
C GLN A 40 -10.85 10.85 -7.67
N PHE A 41 -9.58 11.25 -7.63
CA PHE A 41 -9.10 12.14 -6.59
C PHE A 41 -9.67 13.55 -6.82
N ASP A 42 -10.62 13.93 -5.98
CA ASP A 42 -11.38 15.19 -6.06
C ASP A 42 -10.58 16.42 -5.58
N GLY A 43 -9.28 16.23 -5.30
CA GLY A 43 -8.39 17.28 -4.80
C GLY A 43 -8.59 17.63 -3.33
N ARG A 44 -9.49 16.97 -2.61
CA ARG A 44 -9.67 17.20 -1.17
C ARG A 44 -8.57 16.50 -0.38
N GLY A 45 -7.81 17.29 0.36
CA GLY A 45 -6.69 16.81 1.18
C GLY A 45 -5.36 16.74 0.43
N SER A 46 -4.33 16.25 1.10
CA SER A 46 -2.99 16.19 0.49
C SER A 46 -2.84 14.95 -0.40
N PRO A 47 -2.25 15.07 -1.61
CA PRO A 47 -1.94 13.91 -2.45
C PRO A 47 -1.04 12.88 -1.75
N ARG A 48 -0.19 13.34 -0.82
CA ARG A 48 0.61 12.47 0.05
C ARG A 48 -0.28 11.66 0.99
N GLY A 49 -1.19 12.30 1.71
CA GLY A 49 -2.14 11.61 2.60
C GLY A 49 -2.98 10.59 1.84
N TRP A 50 -3.48 10.96 0.66
CA TRP A 50 -4.23 10.05 -0.21
C TRP A 50 -3.40 8.82 -0.63
N LEU A 51 -2.14 9.02 -1.01
CA LEU A 51 -1.22 7.92 -1.38
C LEU A 51 -0.93 6.99 -0.18
N TYR A 52 -0.79 7.53 1.03
CA TYR A 52 -0.62 6.77 2.26
C TYR A 52 -1.88 5.97 2.64
N SER A 53 -3.08 6.50 2.37
CA SER A 53 -4.33 5.77 2.56
C SER A 53 -4.40 4.55 1.66
N ILE A 54 -4.00 4.68 0.39
CA ILE A 54 -3.93 3.55 -0.55
C ILE A 54 -2.93 2.50 -0.05
N ALA A 55 -1.72 2.92 0.36
CA ALA A 55 -0.70 2.01 0.87
C ALA A 55 -1.16 1.24 2.12
N THR A 56 -1.77 1.95 3.07
CA THR A 56 -2.31 1.36 4.30
C THR A 56 -3.39 0.34 4.00
N ASN A 57 -4.33 0.67 3.11
CA ASN A 57 -5.39 -0.26 2.69
C ASN A 57 -4.82 -1.51 1.98
N SER A 58 -3.80 -1.34 1.13
CA SER A 58 -3.11 -2.47 0.50
C SER A 58 -2.44 -3.38 1.52
N CYS A 59 -1.74 -2.82 2.52
CA CYS A 59 -1.11 -3.60 3.60
C CYS A 59 -2.16 -4.36 4.43
N LEU A 60 -3.24 -3.69 4.85
CA LEU A 60 -4.31 -4.32 5.62
C LEU A 60 -4.97 -5.47 4.85
N ASN A 61 -5.20 -5.30 3.55
CA ASN A 61 -5.74 -6.36 2.69
C ASN A 61 -4.78 -7.57 2.60
N ALA A 62 -3.47 -7.32 2.47
CA ALA A 62 -2.47 -8.39 2.46
C ALA A 62 -2.42 -9.16 3.79
N ILE A 63 -2.45 -8.44 4.92
CA ILE A 63 -2.51 -9.03 6.26
C ILE A 63 -3.77 -9.91 6.41
N LYS A 64 -4.93 -9.40 5.96
CA LYS A 64 -6.20 -10.15 5.99
C LYS A 64 -6.13 -11.42 5.12
N ALA A 65 -5.57 -11.33 3.92
CA ALA A 65 -5.38 -12.47 3.02
C ALA A 65 -4.47 -13.53 3.63
N ARG A 66 -3.35 -13.14 4.25
CA ARG A 66 -2.44 -14.04 4.96
C ARG A 66 -3.13 -14.76 6.13
N ALA A 67 -3.94 -14.04 6.90
CA ALA A 67 -4.70 -14.63 8.01
C ALA A 67 -5.75 -15.65 7.51
N ALA A 68 -6.40 -15.37 6.38
CA ALA A 68 -7.34 -16.30 5.76
C ALA A 68 -6.65 -17.56 5.21
N ALA A 69 -5.51 -17.40 4.51
CA ALA A 69 -4.74 -18.54 4.00
C ALA A 69 -4.27 -19.47 5.11
N ARG A 70 -3.85 -18.92 6.25
CA ARG A 70 -3.50 -19.72 7.44
C ARG A 70 -4.67 -20.56 7.95
N ARG A 71 -5.89 -20.05 7.94
CA ARG A 71 -7.09 -20.78 8.42
C ARG A 71 -7.52 -21.93 7.52
N ILE A 72 -7.14 -21.93 6.24
CA ILE A 72 -7.47 -23.00 5.30
C ILE A 72 -6.45 -24.15 5.39
N LEU A 73 -5.24 -23.86 5.88
CA LEU A 73 -4.16 -24.83 6.05
C LEU A 73 -4.19 -25.56 7.40
N MET A 74 -5.18 -25.29 8.26
CA MET A 74 -5.46 -26.00 9.51
C MET A 74 -6.83 -26.67 9.40
#